data_AF-A0A8H5DR70-F1
#
_entry.id   AF-A0A8H5DR70-F1
#
_cell.length_a   1.000
_cell.length_b   1.000
_cell.length_c   1.000
_cell.angle_alpha   90.00
_cell.angle_beta   90.00
_cell.angle_gamma   90.00
#
_symmetry.space_group_name_H-M   'P 1'
#
loop_
_entity.id
_entity.type
_entity.pdbx_description
1 polymer ?
#
loop_
_entity_poly.entity_id
_entity_poly.type
_entity_poly.pdbx_seq_one_letter_code
_entity_poly.pdbx_strand_id
1 'polypeptide(L)'
;MTPKVPRYHSGDVAWDTDSRRRYISDYLEYAGDDAADKWDDCVKIAFEQVMTSLDKKGLTQASHEWLEYEADRIAWQELFSKLDITVVEWPFSIPPRFDDPNNISAGISPTYQKWRLDRGLPIYDTTNHAQEKPTALSLDQRKIIWAGDRSYPSEMVFPITGPFQIVLPRWINAYSLVLEEDDALLSKINNEIVPPHLAVSWNDDDEGRITLVVGLSPTACVEPGSGEVNESIKYLWQSVVDWSIGAYFGATMSLVTFLRVRKAIPVADGFCYHCQGLTDLTSSAWADAHEDPMYSMKEAYEKREFVATCRAEVLEIIRKPLTVAKAELSRWVVQSYYDQRLQAAREIWLSSTTDERTIQEACAWAWGPHDMAVQSGEEGN
;
A
#
# COMPACT_ATOMS: atom_id res chain seq x y z
N MET A 1 -0.16 45.61 -27.98
CA MET A 1 0.08 44.21 -28.39
C MET A 1 -1.13 43.42 -27.95
N THR A 2 -1.86 42.78 -28.86
CA THR A 2 -2.96 41.88 -28.49
C THR A 2 -2.34 40.63 -27.84
N PRO A 3 -2.80 40.19 -26.65
CA PRO A 3 -2.33 38.94 -26.05
C PRO A 3 -2.54 37.76 -27.00
N LYS A 4 -1.60 36.82 -27.06
CA LYS A 4 -1.78 35.56 -27.81
C LYS A 4 -2.54 34.57 -26.92
N VAL A 5 -3.56 33.93 -27.47
CA VAL A 5 -4.29 32.84 -26.79
C VAL A 5 -3.28 31.75 -26.36
N PRO A 6 -3.29 31.31 -25.09
CA PRO A 6 -2.47 30.19 -24.63
C PRO A 6 -2.74 28.95 -25.48
N ARG A 7 -1.68 28.31 -25.98
CA ARG A 7 -1.80 27.06 -26.75
C ARG A 7 -1.58 25.89 -25.80
N TYR A 8 -2.53 24.96 -25.82
CA TYR A 8 -2.37 23.65 -25.23
C TYR A 8 -1.14 22.96 -25.83
N HIS A 9 -0.19 22.54 -24.98
CA HIS A 9 0.97 21.78 -25.42
C HIS A 9 0.67 20.29 -25.26
N SER A 10 0.97 19.46 -26.27
CA SER A 10 0.65 18.03 -26.28
C SER A 10 1.38 17.18 -25.21
N GLY A 11 2.12 17.82 -24.30
CA GLY A 11 2.76 17.22 -23.13
C GLY A 11 1.99 17.44 -21.82
N ASP A 12 0.93 18.26 -21.82
CA ASP A 12 0.10 18.49 -20.64
C ASP A 12 -0.81 17.26 -20.43
N VAL A 13 -0.66 16.61 -19.27
CA VAL A 13 -1.34 15.35 -18.98
C VAL A 13 -2.64 15.66 -18.23
N ALA A 14 -3.79 15.28 -18.79
CA ALA A 14 -5.11 15.69 -18.30
C ALA A 14 -5.44 15.33 -16.84
N TRP A 15 -4.82 14.28 -16.29
CA TRP A 15 -4.99 13.85 -14.89
C TRP A 15 -4.05 14.56 -13.91
N ASP A 16 -3.02 15.26 -14.40
CA ASP A 16 -2.13 16.07 -13.55
C ASP A 16 -2.78 17.42 -13.25
N THR A 17 -3.16 17.60 -11.98
CA THR A 17 -3.83 18.82 -11.49
C THR A 17 -2.95 20.06 -11.67
N ASP A 18 -1.63 19.94 -11.53
CA ASP A 18 -0.74 21.10 -11.64
C ASP A 18 -0.62 21.59 -13.09
N SER A 19 -0.49 20.67 -14.04
CA SER A 19 -0.50 21.00 -15.47
C SER A 19 -1.84 21.61 -15.90
N ARG A 20 -2.96 21.05 -15.42
CA ARG A 20 -4.31 21.57 -15.72
C ARG A 20 -4.53 22.97 -15.16
N ARG A 21 -4.16 23.22 -13.90
CA ARG A 21 -4.32 24.52 -13.25
C ARG A 21 -3.39 25.58 -13.80
N ARG A 22 -2.19 25.21 -14.26
CA ARG A 22 -1.29 26.12 -14.97
C ARG A 22 -1.93 26.63 -16.26
N TYR A 23 -2.46 25.74 -17.09
CA TYR A 23 -3.18 26.13 -18.31
C TYR A 23 -4.37 27.04 -18.01
N ILE A 24 -5.15 26.70 -16.97
CA ILE A 24 -6.28 27.53 -16.54
C ILE A 24 -5.79 28.93 -16.16
N SER A 25 -4.77 29.03 -15.31
CA SER A 25 -4.18 30.31 -14.89
C SER A 25 -3.73 31.15 -16.08
N ASP A 26 -2.98 30.57 -17.02
CA ASP A 26 -2.52 31.25 -18.24
C ASP A 26 -3.70 31.77 -19.07
N TYR A 27 -4.81 31.02 -19.10
CA TYR A 27 -6.02 31.41 -19.83
C TYR A 27 -6.83 32.48 -19.12
N LEU A 28 -6.87 32.47 -17.78
CA LEU A 28 -7.51 33.53 -17.00
C LEU A 28 -6.77 34.86 -17.18
N GLU A 29 -5.43 34.85 -17.16
CA GLU A 29 -4.62 36.04 -17.47
C GLU A 29 -4.91 36.58 -18.88
N TYR A 30 -5.08 35.68 -19.85
CA TYR A 30 -5.49 36.05 -21.21
C TYR A 30 -6.90 36.66 -21.27
N ALA A 31 -7.85 36.10 -20.52
CA ALA A 31 -9.25 36.54 -20.47
C ALA A 31 -9.45 37.89 -19.73
N GLY A 32 -8.47 38.28 -18.90
CA GLY A 32 -8.43 39.56 -18.18
C GLY A 32 -8.81 39.43 -16.70
N ASP A 33 -8.48 40.45 -15.91
CA ASP A 33 -8.55 40.45 -14.43
C ASP A 33 -9.92 40.02 -13.86
N ASP A 34 -11.02 40.39 -14.52
CA ASP A 34 -12.39 40.00 -14.12
C ASP A 34 -12.64 38.48 -14.20
N ALA A 35 -11.90 37.75 -15.03
CA ALA A 35 -12.00 36.29 -15.13
C ALA A 35 -11.27 35.58 -13.97
N ALA A 36 -10.09 36.09 -13.60
CA ALA A 36 -9.32 35.57 -12.47
C ALA A 36 -10.06 35.78 -11.14
N ASP A 37 -10.65 36.97 -10.95
CA ASP A 37 -11.45 37.30 -9.76
C ASP A 37 -12.68 36.38 -9.60
N LYS A 38 -13.27 35.94 -10.72
CA LYS A 38 -14.46 35.07 -10.75
C LYS A 38 -14.13 33.57 -10.71
N TRP A 39 -12.87 33.19 -10.95
CA TRP A 39 -12.48 31.78 -11.04
C TRP A 39 -12.67 31.06 -9.71
N ASP A 40 -12.18 31.64 -8.61
CA ASP A 40 -12.27 31.04 -7.27
C ASP A 40 -13.74 30.79 -6.87
N ASP A 41 -14.64 31.72 -7.20
CA ASP A 41 -16.08 31.55 -7.00
C ASP A 41 -16.66 30.40 -7.84
N CYS A 42 -16.22 30.27 -9.11
CA CYS A 42 -16.66 29.18 -9.99
C CYS A 42 -16.14 27.82 -9.51
N VAL A 43 -14.89 27.74 -9.06
CA VAL A 43 -14.29 26.52 -8.47
C VAL A 43 -15.05 26.11 -7.23
N LYS A 44 -15.34 27.05 -6.33
CA LYS A 44 -16.11 26.78 -5.12
C LYS A 44 -17.51 26.26 -5.43
N ILE A 45 -18.20 26.85 -6.41
CA ILE A 45 -19.52 26.39 -6.87
C ILE A 45 -19.40 24.98 -7.47
N ALA A 46 -18.41 24.75 -8.33
CA ALA A 46 -18.20 23.47 -9.00
C ALA A 46 -17.96 22.33 -7.99
N PHE A 47 -17.08 22.55 -7.02
CA PHE A 47 -16.86 21.61 -5.93
C PHE A 47 -18.16 21.27 -5.18
N GLU A 48 -18.94 22.28 -4.81
CA GLU A 48 -20.23 22.07 -4.13
C GLU A 48 -21.20 21.25 -5.00
N GLN A 49 -21.26 21.52 -6.30
CA GLN A 49 -22.11 20.79 -7.24
C GLN A 49 -21.70 19.32 -7.37
N VAL A 50 -20.41 19.05 -7.56
CA VAL A 50 -19.88 17.67 -7.71
C VAL A 50 -20.11 16.88 -6.44
N MET A 51 -19.76 17.42 -5.27
CA MET A 51 -19.91 16.72 -3.99
C MET A 51 -21.38 16.48 -3.62
N THR A 52 -22.27 17.42 -3.93
CA THR A 52 -23.72 17.22 -3.79
C THR A 52 -24.23 16.12 -4.73
N SER A 53 -23.69 16.03 -5.95
CA SER A 53 -24.05 14.97 -6.92
C SER A 53 -23.60 13.59 -6.45
N LEU A 54 -22.37 13.49 -5.91
CA LEU A 54 -21.85 12.26 -5.32
C LEU A 54 -22.71 11.77 -4.15
N ASP A 55 -23.10 12.69 -3.26
CA ASP A 55 -23.97 12.37 -2.12
C ASP A 55 -25.35 11.86 -2.57
N LYS A 56 -25.97 12.53 -3.56
CA LYS A 56 -27.23 12.08 -4.16
C LYS A 56 -27.14 10.68 -4.79
N LYS A 57 -25.95 10.28 -5.26
CA LYS A 57 -25.67 8.95 -5.80
C LYS A 57 -25.34 7.91 -4.71
N GLY A 58 -25.26 8.33 -3.45
CA GLY A 58 -24.93 7.47 -2.31
C GLY A 58 -23.44 7.12 -2.20
N LEU A 59 -22.56 7.85 -2.89
CA LEU A 59 -21.11 7.59 -2.85
C LEU A 59 -20.50 8.28 -1.63
N THR A 60 -20.02 7.49 -0.67
CA THR A 60 -19.43 7.99 0.60
C THR A 60 -17.94 8.33 0.49
N GLN A 61 -17.30 7.97 -0.63
CA GLN A 61 -15.92 8.28 -0.99
C GLN A 61 -15.84 8.68 -2.47
N ALA A 62 -14.76 9.35 -2.84
CA ALA A 62 -14.43 9.65 -4.23
C ALA A 62 -12.91 9.73 -4.40
N SER A 63 -12.39 9.33 -5.56
CA SER A 63 -10.98 9.55 -5.94
C SER A 63 -10.63 11.03 -5.88
N HIS A 64 -9.42 11.32 -5.40
CA HIS A 64 -8.88 12.67 -5.40
C HIS A 64 -8.77 13.25 -6.82
N GLU A 65 -8.11 12.51 -7.71
CA GLU A 65 -7.83 12.92 -9.09
C GLU A 65 -9.12 13.15 -9.88
N TRP A 66 -10.10 12.25 -9.73
CA TRP A 66 -11.40 12.39 -10.38
C TRP A 66 -12.14 13.64 -9.89
N LEU A 67 -12.16 13.89 -8.58
CA LEU A 67 -12.87 15.03 -8.01
C LEU A 67 -12.28 16.36 -8.50
N GLU A 68 -10.96 16.49 -8.47
CA GLU A 68 -10.27 17.71 -8.91
C GLU A 68 -10.49 17.96 -10.41
N TYR A 69 -10.41 16.90 -11.25
CA TYR A 69 -10.68 17.02 -12.68
C TYR A 69 -12.11 17.49 -12.96
N GLU A 70 -13.10 16.85 -12.33
CA GLU A 70 -14.50 17.14 -12.59
C GLU A 70 -14.90 18.53 -12.07
N ALA A 71 -14.36 18.95 -10.93
CA ALA A 71 -14.54 20.30 -10.40
C ALA A 71 -13.94 21.37 -11.33
N ASP A 72 -12.70 21.19 -11.81
CA ASP A 72 -12.08 22.15 -12.72
C ASP A 72 -12.85 22.23 -14.06
N ARG A 73 -13.33 21.10 -14.58
CA ARG A 73 -14.14 21.04 -15.81
C ARG A 73 -15.45 21.83 -15.68
N ILE A 74 -16.15 21.67 -14.57
CA ILE A 74 -17.40 22.39 -14.30
C ILE A 74 -17.13 23.87 -14.05
N ALA A 75 -16.09 24.21 -13.29
CA ALA A 75 -15.70 25.60 -13.03
C ALA A 75 -15.39 26.36 -14.32
N TRP A 76 -14.71 25.69 -15.27
CA TRP A 76 -14.46 26.21 -16.61
C TRP A 76 -15.75 26.53 -17.35
N GLN A 77 -16.68 25.58 -17.43
CA GLN A 77 -17.98 25.76 -18.09
C GLN A 77 -18.78 26.91 -17.45
N GLU A 78 -18.79 26.98 -16.12
CA GLU A 78 -19.49 28.00 -15.34
C GLU A 78 -18.92 29.40 -15.57
N LEU A 79 -17.60 29.58 -15.46
CA LEU A 79 -16.95 30.87 -15.65
C LEU A 79 -17.28 31.44 -17.03
N PHE A 80 -17.11 30.61 -18.05
CA PHE A 80 -17.25 31.02 -19.43
C PHE A 80 -18.71 31.17 -19.90
N SER A 81 -19.68 30.64 -19.17
CA SER A 81 -21.09 30.98 -19.35
C SER A 81 -21.45 32.40 -18.88
N LYS A 82 -20.62 32.98 -18.00
CA LYS A 82 -20.82 34.30 -17.37
C LYS A 82 -20.01 35.40 -18.05
N LEU A 83 -19.02 35.05 -18.86
CA LEU A 83 -18.19 35.98 -19.61
C LEU A 83 -18.71 36.10 -21.05
N ASP A 84 -18.78 37.33 -21.57
CA ASP A 84 -19.15 37.60 -22.96
C ASP A 84 -17.94 37.43 -23.91
N ILE A 85 -17.27 36.27 -23.80
CA ILE A 85 -16.03 35.93 -24.53
C ILE A 85 -16.21 34.59 -25.24
N THR A 86 -15.75 34.50 -26.49
CA THR A 86 -15.72 33.23 -27.24
C THR A 86 -14.78 32.23 -26.56
N VAL A 87 -15.38 31.16 -26.04
CA VAL A 87 -14.74 30.15 -25.18
C VAL A 87 -13.96 29.13 -26.01
N VAL A 88 -12.79 28.71 -25.53
CA VAL A 88 -12.13 27.48 -26.01
C VAL A 88 -12.74 26.30 -25.25
N GLU A 89 -13.20 25.30 -26.00
CA GLU A 89 -13.74 24.06 -25.43
C GLU A 89 -12.74 23.44 -24.44
N TRP A 90 -13.25 22.82 -23.37
CA TRP A 90 -12.43 22.19 -22.35
C TRP A 90 -11.40 21.22 -22.99
N PRO A 91 -10.09 21.49 -22.91
CA PRO A 91 -9.11 20.81 -23.76
C PRO A 91 -8.60 19.48 -23.18
N PHE A 92 -9.03 19.10 -21.97
CA PHE A 92 -8.51 17.95 -21.24
C PHE A 92 -9.44 16.74 -21.33
N SER A 93 -8.88 15.60 -21.74
CA SER A 93 -9.59 14.31 -21.73
C SER A 93 -9.06 13.42 -20.61
N ILE A 94 -9.91 13.03 -19.67
CA ILE A 94 -9.51 12.08 -18.62
C ILE A 94 -9.29 10.68 -19.21
N PRO A 95 -8.19 9.96 -18.87
CA PRO A 95 -8.03 8.58 -19.27
C PRO A 95 -9.14 7.69 -18.67
N PRO A 96 -9.60 6.64 -19.37
CA PRO A 96 -10.68 5.76 -18.88
C PRO A 96 -10.45 5.17 -17.49
N ARG A 97 -9.18 4.95 -17.11
CA ARG A 97 -8.82 4.43 -15.78
C ARG A 97 -9.12 5.42 -14.64
N PHE A 98 -9.29 6.70 -14.92
CA PHE A 98 -9.61 7.71 -13.91
C PHE A 98 -11.03 8.26 -14.06
N ASP A 99 -11.83 7.74 -15.01
CA ASP A 99 -13.19 8.19 -15.33
C ASP A 99 -14.27 7.54 -14.42
N ASP A 100 -13.88 7.08 -13.24
CA ASP A 100 -14.80 6.52 -12.24
C ASP A 100 -14.53 7.16 -10.87
N PRO A 101 -15.51 7.86 -10.26
CA PRO A 101 -15.35 8.41 -8.91
C PRO A 101 -14.99 7.37 -7.85
N ASN A 102 -15.34 6.09 -8.05
CA ASN A 102 -15.03 5.01 -7.11
C ASN A 102 -13.63 4.42 -7.28
N ASN A 103 -12.91 4.79 -8.34
CA ASN A 103 -11.56 4.26 -8.56
C ASN A 103 -10.53 4.99 -7.67
N ILE A 104 -10.52 4.64 -6.39
CA ILE A 104 -9.61 5.18 -5.37
C ILE A 104 -8.19 4.59 -5.43
N SER A 105 -7.80 3.94 -6.55
CA SER A 105 -6.46 3.35 -6.70
C SER A 105 -5.31 4.35 -6.51
N ALA A 106 -5.58 5.64 -6.71
CA ALA A 106 -4.64 6.74 -6.46
C ALA A 106 -4.92 7.55 -5.17
N GLY A 107 -5.97 7.19 -4.41
CA GLY A 107 -6.29 7.78 -3.10
C GLY A 107 -7.69 8.39 -2.99
N ILE A 108 -8.16 8.57 -1.75
CA ILE A 108 -9.46 9.20 -1.44
C ILE A 108 -9.28 10.72 -1.39
N SER A 109 -10.25 11.47 -1.91
CA SER A 109 -10.24 12.94 -1.88
C SER A 109 -10.39 13.53 -0.47
N PRO A 110 -9.38 14.26 0.05
CA PRO A 110 -9.49 14.96 1.34
C PRO A 110 -10.58 16.05 1.32
N THR A 111 -10.78 16.69 0.16
CA THR A 111 -11.79 17.72 -0.06
C THR A 111 -13.21 17.18 0.15
N TYR A 112 -13.52 16.02 -0.43
CA TYR A 112 -14.84 15.41 -0.30
C TYR A 112 -15.10 14.87 1.12
N GLN A 113 -14.07 14.28 1.75
CA GLN A 113 -14.15 13.84 3.14
C GLN A 113 -14.52 15.01 4.07
N LYS A 114 -13.79 16.13 3.98
CA LYS A 114 -14.08 17.33 4.77
C LYS A 114 -15.50 17.86 4.54
N TRP A 115 -15.92 17.93 3.27
CA TRP A 115 -17.26 18.42 2.92
C TRP A 115 -18.40 17.59 3.52
N ARG A 116 -18.26 16.26 3.56
CA ARG A 116 -19.24 15.35 4.18
C ARG A 116 -19.25 15.54 5.70
N LEU A 117 -18.08 15.60 6.33
CA LEU A 117 -17.91 15.84 7.77
C LEU A 117 -18.56 17.15 8.22
N ASP A 118 -18.31 18.24 7.49
CA ASP A 118 -18.89 19.58 7.77
C ASP A 118 -20.44 19.58 7.71
N ARG A 119 -21.05 18.57 7.08
CA ARG A 119 -22.51 18.42 6.93
C ARG A 119 -23.12 17.32 7.80
N GLY A 120 -22.32 16.70 8.68
CA GLY A 120 -22.76 15.56 9.49
C GLY A 120 -23.17 14.35 8.64
N LEU A 121 -22.70 14.27 7.40
CA LEU A 121 -22.94 13.14 6.52
C LEU A 121 -21.94 12.02 6.83
N PRO A 122 -22.35 10.75 6.74
CA PRO A 122 -21.44 9.64 6.97
C PRO A 122 -20.37 9.66 5.88
N ILE A 123 -19.11 9.84 6.26
CA ILE A 123 -18.00 9.34 5.44
C ILE A 123 -17.98 7.81 5.57
N TYR A 124 -17.39 7.11 4.60
CA TYR A 124 -17.03 5.72 4.86
C TYR A 124 -16.17 5.70 6.12
N ASP A 125 -16.56 4.90 7.10
CA ASP A 125 -16.01 4.97 8.45
C ASP A 125 -14.54 4.56 8.41
N THR A 126 -13.66 5.54 8.55
CA THR A 126 -12.25 5.37 8.91
C THR A 126 -12.00 5.98 10.29
N THR A 127 -13.05 6.20 11.10
CA THR A 127 -13.10 7.21 12.16
C THR A 127 -13.45 6.68 13.55
N ASN A 128 -12.92 5.51 13.92
CA ASN A 128 -12.67 5.26 15.33
C ASN A 128 -11.25 5.63 15.79
N HIS A 129 -10.31 6.03 14.92
CA HIS A 129 -8.93 6.25 15.36
C HIS A 129 -8.46 7.69 15.26
N ALA A 130 -8.60 8.37 16.40
CA ALA A 130 -7.59 9.29 16.85
C ALA A 130 -6.24 8.54 16.87
N GLN A 131 -5.48 8.65 15.78
CA GLN A 131 -4.10 8.21 15.70
C GLN A 131 -3.29 8.91 16.80
N GLU A 132 -3.07 8.23 17.91
CA GLU A 132 -1.82 8.41 18.62
C GLU A 132 -0.72 8.15 17.59
N LYS A 133 0.06 9.18 17.25
CA LYS A 133 1.27 8.99 16.44
C LYS A 133 2.02 7.79 17.05
N PRO A 134 2.42 6.79 16.24
CA PRO A 134 3.14 5.64 16.75
C PRO A 134 4.31 6.12 17.61
N THR A 135 4.49 5.50 18.78
CA THR A 135 5.62 5.85 19.63
C THR A 135 6.91 5.58 18.85
N ALA A 136 7.60 6.63 18.43
CA ALA A 136 8.84 6.51 17.68
C ALA A 136 9.88 5.81 18.55
N LEU A 137 10.28 4.61 18.13
CA LEU A 137 11.24 3.78 18.87
C LEU A 137 12.60 4.50 18.93
N SER A 138 13.22 4.49 20.13
CA SER A 138 14.41 5.30 20.42
C SER A 138 15.52 5.10 19.40
N LEU A 139 15.85 6.18 18.69
CA LEU A 139 16.92 6.16 17.68
C LEU A 139 18.28 5.90 18.31
N ASP A 140 18.55 6.43 19.50
CA ASP A 140 19.83 6.29 20.17
C ASP A 140 20.11 4.83 20.57
N GLN A 141 19.09 4.14 21.09
CA GLN A 141 19.19 2.71 21.40
C GLN A 141 19.44 1.87 20.15
N ARG A 142 18.72 2.17 19.05
CA ARG A 142 18.90 1.50 17.76
C ARG A 142 20.30 1.74 17.18
N LYS A 143 20.83 2.96 17.29
CA LYS A 143 22.20 3.31 16.85
C LYS A 143 23.27 2.52 17.60
N ILE A 144 23.13 2.34 18.91
CA ILE A 144 24.06 1.55 19.72
C ILE A 144 24.17 0.13 19.17
N ILE A 145 23.03 -0.52 18.91
CA ILE A 145 22.99 -1.89 18.41
C ILE A 145 23.52 -1.95 16.97
N TRP A 146 23.06 -1.05 16.10
CA TRP A 146 23.45 -0.99 14.69
C TRP A 146 24.95 -0.79 14.50
N ALA A 147 25.55 0.17 15.21
CA ALA A 147 26.98 0.45 15.12
C ALA A 147 27.86 -0.65 15.74
N GLY A 148 27.27 -1.48 16.63
CA GLY A 148 27.95 -2.62 17.24
C GLY A 148 28.15 -3.82 16.30
N ASP A 149 27.44 -3.87 15.17
CA ASP A 149 27.49 -4.97 14.21
C ASP A 149 28.06 -4.51 12.86
N ARG A 150 29.19 -5.12 12.45
CA ARG A 150 29.87 -4.79 11.18
C ARG A 150 29.09 -5.23 9.94
N SER A 151 28.05 -6.04 10.10
CA SER A 151 27.24 -6.52 9.01
C SER A 151 26.35 -5.42 8.44
N TYR A 152 26.01 -4.40 9.23
CA TYR A 152 25.18 -3.29 8.78
C TYR A 152 25.98 -2.21 8.06
N PRO A 153 25.42 -1.61 7.00
CA PRO A 153 26.09 -0.54 6.28
C PRO A 153 26.28 0.67 7.20
N SER A 154 27.48 1.25 7.13
CA SER A 154 27.83 2.48 7.85
C SER A 154 27.28 3.73 7.17
N GLU A 155 27.06 3.66 5.86
CA GLU A 155 26.40 4.66 5.05
C GLU A 155 24.94 4.26 4.78
N MET A 156 24.05 5.25 4.66
CA MET A 156 22.65 4.98 4.37
C MET A 156 22.48 4.54 2.91
N VAL A 157 21.83 3.39 2.70
CA VAL A 157 21.55 2.83 1.38
C VAL A 157 20.04 2.71 1.24
N PHE A 158 19.43 3.47 0.32
CA PHE A 158 18.00 3.36 0.06
C PHE A 158 17.63 1.91 -0.35
N PRO A 159 16.56 1.33 0.20
CA PRO A 159 15.48 1.96 1.00
C PRO A 159 15.69 1.94 2.51
N ILE A 160 16.87 1.54 3.00
CA ILE A 160 17.23 1.54 4.41
C ILE A 160 17.68 2.96 4.80
N THR A 161 16.77 3.74 5.37
CA THR A 161 16.97 5.16 5.68
C THR A 161 17.61 5.42 7.04
N GLY A 162 17.84 4.37 7.84
CA GLY A 162 18.48 4.49 9.13
C GLY A 162 18.54 3.17 9.89
N PRO A 163 19.08 3.19 11.13
CA PRO A 163 19.20 2.01 11.96
C PRO A 163 17.86 1.32 12.17
N PHE A 164 17.68 0.15 11.55
CA PHE A 164 16.43 -0.61 11.59
C PHE A 164 15.21 0.16 11.03
N GLN A 165 15.42 0.95 9.96
CA GLN A 165 14.38 1.69 9.25
C GLN A 165 14.35 1.34 7.78
N ILE A 166 13.18 1.03 7.24
CA ILE A 166 12.98 0.73 5.82
C ILE A 166 11.76 1.46 5.27
N VAL A 167 11.90 2.09 4.11
CA VAL A 167 10.86 2.87 3.44
C VAL A 167 10.00 1.98 2.55
N LEU A 168 8.69 2.18 2.54
CA LEU A 168 7.77 1.59 1.58
C LEU A 168 7.39 2.63 0.49
N PRO A 169 7.39 2.27 -0.80
CA PRO A 169 6.88 3.13 -1.87
C PRO A 169 5.41 3.48 -1.65
N ARG A 170 4.99 4.67 -2.09
CA ARG A 170 3.61 5.16 -1.96
C ARG A 170 2.55 4.26 -2.60
N TRP A 171 2.93 3.52 -3.66
CA TRP A 171 2.01 2.64 -4.37
C TRP A 171 1.70 1.35 -3.58
N ILE A 172 2.51 1.01 -2.58
CA ILE A 172 2.23 -0.11 -1.67
C ILE A 172 1.08 0.27 -0.75
N ASN A 173 0.06 -0.57 -0.70
CA ASN A 173 -1.07 -0.38 0.20
C ASN A 173 -0.71 -0.77 1.64
N ALA A 174 0.09 0.08 2.29
CA ALA A 174 0.53 -0.09 3.67
C ALA A 174 -0.63 -0.17 4.66
N TYR A 175 -1.77 0.46 4.36
CA TYR A 175 -2.99 0.30 5.15
C TYR A 175 -3.45 -1.15 5.15
N SER A 176 -3.62 -1.79 4.00
CA SER A 176 -4.06 -3.21 3.97
C SER A 176 -2.99 -4.20 4.46
N LEU A 177 -1.71 -3.83 4.36
CA LEU A 177 -0.62 -4.78 4.56
C LEU A 177 0.08 -4.64 5.92
N VAL A 178 0.03 -3.48 6.56
CA VAL A 178 0.77 -3.20 7.80
C VAL A 178 -0.07 -2.57 8.88
N LEU A 179 -0.98 -1.65 8.56
CA LEU A 179 -1.67 -0.83 9.56
C LEU A 179 -3.07 -1.39 9.91
N GLU A 180 -3.88 -1.72 8.90
CA GLU A 180 -5.35 -1.87 8.94
C GLU A 180 -6.02 -0.60 9.50
N GLU A 181 -7.34 -0.62 9.65
CA GLU A 181 -7.98 0.33 10.57
C GLU A 181 -7.22 0.25 11.90
N ASP A 182 -7.00 1.41 12.50
CA ASP A 182 -6.79 1.47 13.94
C ASP A 182 -5.42 0.98 14.44
N ASP A 183 -4.45 0.88 13.53
CA ASP A 183 -3.17 0.19 13.75
C ASP A 183 -3.39 -1.26 14.27
N ALA A 184 -4.54 -1.87 13.98
CA ALA A 184 -4.93 -3.17 14.53
C ALA A 184 -3.94 -4.27 14.17
N LEU A 185 -3.31 -4.20 12.98
CA LEU A 185 -2.26 -5.13 12.58
C LEU A 185 -0.97 -4.91 13.36
N LEU A 186 -0.54 -3.68 13.59
CA LEU A 186 0.63 -3.37 14.40
C LEU A 186 0.42 -3.74 15.87
N SER A 187 -0.78 -3.51 16.39
CA SER A 187 -1.17 -3.95 17.73
C SER A 187 -1.07 -5.47 17.85
N LYS A 188 -1.58 -6.24 16.88
CA LYS A 188 -1.41 -7.71 16.84
C LYS A 188 0.06 -8.10 16.77
N ILE A 189 0.87 -7.42 15.95
CA ILE A 189 2.32 -7.68 15.85
C ILE A 189 2.99 -7.50 17.21
N ASN A 190 2.79 -6.35 17.84
CA ASN A 190 3.47 -5.95 19.07
C ASN A 190 2.97 -6.71 20.32
N ASN A 191 1.70 -7.12 20.34
CA ASN A 191 1.11 -7.77 21.50
C ASN A 191 1.13 -9.31 21.43
N GLU A 192 1.11 -9.91 20.24
CA GLU A 192 0.95 -11.37 20.07
C GLU A 192 2.16 -12.08 19.45
N ILE A 193 2.92 -11.38 18.61
CA ILE A 193 3.88 -12.04 17.72
C ILE A 193 5.31 -11.80 18.16
N VAL A 194 5.72 -10.53 18.26
CA VAL A 194 7.11 -10.17 18.56
C VAL A 194 7.42 -10.35 20.05
N PRO A 195 8.69 -10.58 20.43
CA PRO A 195 9.08 -10.61 21.83
C PRO A 195 8.67 -9.32 22.57
N PRO A 196 8.23 -9.39 23.84
CA PRO A 196 7.72 -8.22 24.58
C PRO A 196 8.70 -7.05 24.73
N HIS A 197 9.99 -7.30 24.55
CA HIS A 197 11.05 -6.29 24.62
C HIS A 197 11.30 -5.58 23.28
N LEU A 198 10.66 -6.00 22.21
CA LEU A 198 10.74 -5.41 20.87
C LEU A 198 9.40 -4.80 20.48
N ALA A 199 9.45 -3.93 19.48
CA ALA A 199 8.27 -3.41 18.81
C ALA A 199 8.57 -3.10 17.35
N VAL A 200 7.51 -3.13 16.55
CA VAL A 200 7.44 -2.56 15.20
C VAL A 200 6.58 -1.32 15.26
N SER A 201 7.07 -0.22 14.72
CA SER A 201 6.32 1.03 14.55
C SER A 201 6.45 1.51 13.11
N TRP A 202 5.77 2.60 12.80
CA TRP A 202 5.92 3.28 11.53
C TRP A 202 6.03 4.79 11.74
N ASN A 203 6.62 5.48 10.77
CA ASN A 203 6.60 6.93 10.67
C ASN A 203 6.11 7.30 9.27
N ASP A 204 5.24 8.29 9.17
CA ASP A 204 5.05 9.03 7.93
C ASP A 204 6.17 10.06 7.85
N ASP A 205 6.94 10.07 6.76
CA ASP A 205 7.74 11.26 6.44
C ASP A 205 6.83 12.32 5.80
N ASP A 206 7.22 13.60 5.88
CA ASP A 206 6.46 14.69 5.25
C ASP A 206 6.38 14.54 3.71
N GLU A 207 7.11 13.57 3.14
CA GLU A 207 7.08 13.14 1.75
C GLU A 207 6.08 11.99 1.52
N GLY A 208 5.15 11.73 2.44
CA GLY A 208 4.07 10.76 2.30
C GLY A 208 4.55 9.34 2.06
N ARG A 209 5.76 8.99 2.51
CA ARG A 209 6.28 7.63 2.51
C ARG A 209 6.16 7.05 3.91
N ILE A 210 5.71 5.81 3.96
CA ILE A 210 5.65 5.06 5.21
C ILE A 210 7.00 4.40 5.44
N THR A 211 7.64 4.74 6.55
CA THR A 211 8.87 4.10 7.02
C THR A 211 8.54 3.14 8.16
N LEU A 212 8.81 1.85 7.97
CA LEU A 212 8.75 0.88 9.05
C LEU A 212 9.99 0.96 9.92
N VAL A 213 9.80 0.85 11.23
CA VAL A 213 10.86 0.95 12.23
C VAL A 213 10.79 -0.26 13.15
N VAL A 214 11.92 -0.95 13.32
CA VAL A 214 12.07 -2.02 14.32
C VAL A 214 12.94 -1.52 15.45
N GLY A 215 12.55 -1.79 16.70
CA GLY A 215 13.25 -1.25 17.87
C GLY A 215 12.85 -1.91 19.17
N LEU A 216 13.32 -1.32 20.27
CA LEU A 216 12.97 -1.75 21.63
C LEU A 216 11.61 -1.20 22.03
N SER A 217 10.80 -2.04 22.67
CA SER A 217 9.52 -1.60 23.23
C SER A 217 9.75 -0.49 24.27
N PRO A 218 9.01 0.63 24.22
CA PRO A 218 9.14 1.73 25.18
C PRO A 218 8.87 1.33 26.63
N THR A 219 8.11 0.26 26.84
CA THR A 219 7.75 -0.26 28.15
C THR A 219 8.74 -1.31 28.68
N ALA A 220 9.71 -1.73 27.85
CA ALA A 220 10.65 -2.76 28.22
C ALA A 220 11.84 -2.20 29.02
N CYS A 221 12.10 -2.78 30.18
CA CYS A 221 13.29 -2.51 30.98
C CYS A 221 14.44 -3.43 30.57
N VAL A 222 14.93 -3.31 29.33
CA VAL A 222 16.06 -4.10 28.81
C VAL A 222 17.27 -3.20 28.52
N GLU A 223 18.47 -3.75 28.73
CA GLU A 223 19.71 -3.08 28.38
C GLU A 223 19.97 -3.20 26.87
N PRO A 224 20.00 -2.07 26.13
CA PRO A 224 20.37 -2.08 24.72
C PRO A 224 21.78 -2.61 24.54
N GLY A 225 22.02 -3.47 23.55
CA GLY A 225 23.34 -4.02 23.29
C GLY A 225 23.64 -5.34 23.99
N SER A 226 22.76 -5.83 24.89
CA SER A 226 22.88 -7.20 25.43
C SER A 226 22.75 -8.23 24.31
N GLY A 227 23.46 -9.36 24.42
CA GLY A 227 23.54 -10.36 23.35
C GLY A 227 22.18 -10.89 22.90
N GLU A 228 21.30 -11.23 23.85
CA GLU A 228 19.96 -11.76 23.56
C GLU A 228 19.05 -10.72 22.87
N VAL A 229 19.10 -9.47 23.31
CA VAL A 229 18.34 -8.37 22.70
C VAL A 229 18.85 -8.08 21.29
N ASN A 230 20.17 -8.12 21.10
CA ASN A 230 20.79 -7.91 19.79
C ASN A 230 20.37 -8.97 18.78
N GLU A 231 20.39 -10.26 19.14
CA GLU A 231 19.96 -11.31 18.21
C GLU A 231 18.45 -11.23 17.92
N SER A 232 17.64 -10.94 18.95
CA SER A 232 16.19 -10.80 18.77
C SER A 232 15.81 -9.64 17.84
N ILE A 233 16.41 -8.45 18.01
CA ILE A 233 16.12 -7.30 17.14
C ILE A 233 16.63 -7.51 15.71
N LYS A 234 17.78 -8.17 15.53
CA LYS A 234 18.32 -8.51 14.21
C LYS A 234 17.39 -9.46 13.46
N TYR A 235 16.90 -10.51 14.13
CA TYR A 235 15.98 -11.46 13.54
C TYR A 235 14.66 -10.79 13.10
N LEU A 236 14.09 -9.96 13.97
CA LEU A 236 12.87 -9.22 13.66
C LEU A 236 13.08 -8.25 12.49
N TRP A 237 14.20 -7.52 12.49
CA TRP A 237 14.59 -6.62 11.40
C TRP A 237 14.71 -7.35 10.06
N GLN A 238 15.45 -8.46 10.02
CA GLN A 238 15.59 -9.25 8.80
C GLN A 238 14.24 -9.78 8.30
N SER A 239 13.35 -10.15 9.21
CA SER A 239 11.99 -10.58 8.87
C SER A 239 11.16 -9.46 8.26
N VAL A 240 11.26 -8.24 8.79
CA VAL A 240 10.58 -7.05 8.23
C VAL A 240 11.16 -6.69 6.86
N VAL A 241 12.48 -6.73 6.69
CA VAL A 241 13.13 -6.45 5.40
C VAL A 241 12.73 -7.47 4.33
N ASP A 242 12.74 -8.77 4.65
CA ASP A 242 12.34 -9.82 3.70
C ASP A 242 10.88 -9.68 3.28
N TRP A 243 10.00 -9.33 4.23
CA TRP A 243 8.62 -9.00 3.92
C TRP A 243 8.52 -7.78 2.97
N SER A 244 9.28 -6.71 3.23
CA SER A 244 9.29 -5.51 2.38
C SER A 244 9.77 -5.81 0.96
N ILE A 245 10.77 -6.67 0.79
CA ILE A 245 11.22 -7.14 -0.54
C ILE A 245 10.06 -7.79 -1.29
N GLY A 246 9.33 -8.70 -0.63
CA GLY A 246 8.13 -9.31 -1.21
C GLY A 246 7.09 -8.26 -1.60
N ALA A 247 6.87 -7.26 -0.75
CA ALA A 247 5.93 -6.17 -1.00
C ALA A 247 6.35 -5.30 -2.22
N TYR A 248 7.65 -5.07 -2.43
CA TYR A 248 8.18 -4.38 -3.62
C TYR A 248 7.88 -5.14 -4.92
N PHE A 249 7.83 -6.48 -4.86
CA PHE A 249 7.38 -7.32 -5.97
C PHE A 249 5.86 -7.56 -5.98
N GLY A 250 5.09 -6.78 -5.22
CA GLY A 250 3.63 -6.84 -5.22
C GLY A 250 3.02 -8.03 -4.48
N ALA A 251 3.75 -8.66 -3.55
CA ALA A 251 3.16 -9.68 -2.67
C ALA A 251 2.01 -9.11 -1.85
N THR A 252 0.98 -9.93 -1.58
CA THR A 252 -0.27 -9.47 -0.96
C THR A 252 -0.41 -9.85 0.52
N MET A 253 0.56 -10.60 1.04
CA MET A 253 0.58 -11.02 2.44
C MET A 253 0.88 -9.84 3.36
N SER A 254 0.03 -9.64 4.37
CA SER A 254 0.27 -8.64 5.41
C SER A 254 1.46 -8.98 6.29
N LEU A 255 2.11 -7.97 6.86
CA LEU A 255 3.25 -8.14 7.76
C LEU A 255 2.89 -9.00 8.98
N VAL A 256 1.67 -8.87 9.52
CA VAL A 256 1.20 -9.70 10.64
C VAL A 256 1.25 -11.19 10.28
N THR A 257 0.74 -11.56 9.09
CA THR A 257 0.67 -12.96 8.65
C THR A 257 2.07 -13.47 8.39
N PHE A 258 2.91 -12.66 7.75
CA PHE A 258 4.30 -12.99 7.49
C PHE A 258 5.09 -13.24 8.79
N LEU A 259 4.94 -12.38 9.79
CA LEU A 259 5.63 -12.56 11.07
C LEU A 259 5.09 -13.76 11.86
N ARG A 260 3.80 -14.11 11.74
CA ARG A 260 3.27 -15.37 12.28
C ARG A 260 3.92 -16.58 11.62
N VAL A 261 4.11 -16.55 10.30
CA VAL A 261 4.83 -17.60 9.57
C VAL A 261 6.27 -17.72 10.08
N ARG A 262 6.98 -16.61 10.23
CA ARG A 262 8.35 -16.57 10.77
C ARG A 262 8.44 -17.13 12.19
N LYS A 263 7.46 -16.81 13.04
CA LYS A 263 7.35 -17.37 14.40
C LYS A 263 7.12 -18.88 14.39
N ALA A 264 6.22 -19.36 13.53
CA ALA A 264 5.85 -20.77 13.43
C ALA A 264 6.94 -21.64 12.79
N ILE A 265 7.74 -21.05 11.89
CA ILE A 265 8.81 -21.72 11.16
C ILE A 265 10.06 -20.84 11.26
N PRO A 266 10.76 -20.90 12.40
CA PRO A 266 11.99 -20.17 12.57
C PRO A 266 12.98 -20.66 11.52
N VAL A 267 13.49 -19.73 10.71
CA VAL A 267 14.63 -20.02 9.85
C VAL A 267 15.82 -20.30 10.76
N ALA A 268 16.42 -21.48 10.64
CA ALA A 268 17.54 -21.87 11.50
C ALA A 268 18.66 -20.83 11.38
N ASP A 269 18.90 -20.12 12.49
CA ASP A 269 20.04 -19.21 12.66
C ASP A 269 21.31 -19.96 12.29
N GLY A 270 21.92 -19.56 11.19
CA GLY A 270 23.09 -20.26 10.69
C GLY A 270 23.78 -19.55 9.55
N PHE A 271 23.09 -19.28 8.43
CA PHE A 271 23.86 -19.04 7.21
C PHE A 271 23.33 -18.14 6.09
N CYS A 272 22.09 -17.63 6.07
CA CYS A 272 21.52 -17.30 4.75
C CYS A 272 21.41 -15.84 4.32
N TYR A 273 21.79 -14.85 5.12
CA TYR A 273 22.03 -13.49 4.60
C TYR A 273 23.13 -12.80 5.41
N HIS A 274 24.35 -12.73 4.88
CA HIS A 274 25.22 -11.63 5.28
C HIS A 274 24.41 -10.35 5.10
N CYS A 275 24.35 -9.46 6.10
CA CYS A 275 23.50 -8.26 6.02
C CYS A 275 23.86 -7.39 4.80
N GLN A 276 25.07 -7.55 4.24
CA GLN A 276 25.44 -7.05 2.92
C GLN A 276 24.54 -7.57 1.80
N GLY A 277 24.38 -8.90 1.66
CA GLY A 277 23.53 -9.50 0.64
C GLY A 277 22.04 -9.18 0.81
N LEU A 278 21.56 -9.03 2.04
CA LEU A 278 20.20 -8.54 2.29
C LEU A 278 20.06 -7.06 1.89
N THR A 279 21.05 -6.22 2.20
CA THR A 279 21.07 -4.80 1.81
C THR A 279 21.07 -4.66 0.29
N ASP A 280 21.93 -5.40 -0.40
CA ASP A 280 22.04 -5.39 -1.86
C ASP A 280 20.74 -5.87 -2.51
N LEU A 281 20.15 -6.98 -2.02
CA LEU A 281 18.88 -7.49 -2.50
C LEU A 281 17.73 -6.50 -2.28
N THR A 282 17.69 -5.87 -1.10
CA THR A 282 16.67 -4.87 -0.76
C THR A 282 16.79 -3.64 -1.65
N SER A 283 18.02 -3.19 -1.92
CA SER A 283 18.30 -2.04 -2.78
C SER A 283 17.93 -2.33 -4.23
N SER A 284 18.24 -3.54 -4.71
CA SER A 284 17.83 -4.00 -6.05
C SER A 284 16.31 -4.08 -6.18
N ALA A 285 15.63 -4.71 -5.22
CA ALA A 285 14.17 -4.83 -5.25
C ALA A 285 13.48 -3.45 -5.18
N TRP A 286 14.05 -2.52 -4.40
CA TRP A 286 13.58 -1.13 -4.40
C TRP A 286 13.80 -0.44 -5.75
N ALA A 287 14.99 -0.60 -6.35
CA ALA A 287 15.29 -0.01 -7.64
C ALA A 287 14.32 -0.52 -8.71
N ASP A 288 14.05 -1.82 -8.76
CA ASP A 288 13.08 -2.43 -9.67
C ASP A 288 11.67 -1.85 -9.46
N ALA A 289 11.24 -1.75 -8.19
CA ALA A 289 9.95 -1.16 -7.81
C ALA A 289 9.82 0.36 -8.09
N HIS A 290 10.96 1.05 -8.24
CA HIS A 290 11.02 2.50 -8.41
C HIS A 290 11.32 2.92 -9.85
N GLU A 291 11.96 2.08 -10.66
CA GLU A 291 12.28 2.36 -12.07
C GLU A 291 11.00 2.46 -12.91
N ASP A 292 10.03 1.56 -12.67
CA ASP A 292 8.69 1.65 -13.24
C ASP A 292 7.61 1.44 -12.16
N PRO A 293 7.25 2.52 -11.43
CA PRO A 293 6.23 2.44 -10.39
C PRO A 293 4.86 2.06 -10.93
N MET A 294 4.54 2.40 -12.18
CA MET A 294 3.25 2.09 -12.80
C MET A 294 3.14 0.61 -13.14
N TYR A 295 4.20 0.01 -13.67
CA TYR A 295 4.29 -1.43 -13.88
C TYR A 295 4.18 -2.19 -12.56
N SER A 296 4.97 -1.80 -11.56
CA SER A 296 4.98 -2.46 -10.23
C SER A 296 3.62 -2.36 -9.53
N MET A 297 2.98 -1.18 -9.58
CA MET A 297 1.64 -0.97 -9.06
C MET A 297 0.60 -1.84 -9.78
N LYS A 298 0.68 -1.95 -11.10
CA LYS A 298 -0.20 -2.80 -11.91
C LYS A 298 -0.02 -4.27 -11.56
N GLU A 299 1.22 -4.77 -11.48
CA GLU A 299 1.51 -6.15 -11.10
C GLU A 299 0.97 -6.47 -9.70
N ALA A 300 1.19 -5.58 -8.72
CA ALA A 300 0.65 -5.72 -7.38
C ALA A 300 -0.88 -5.69 -7.34
N TYR A 301 -1.52 -4.93 -8.23
CA TYR A 301 -2.98 -4.93 -8.37
C TYR A 301 -3.49 -6.26 -8.96
N GLU A 302 -2.89 -6.73 -10.05
CA GLU A 302 -3.25 -7.99 -10.72
C GLU A 302 -3.10 -9.19 -9.77
N LYS A 303 -2.02 -9.24 -8.97
CA LYS A 303 -1.82 -10.27 -7.93
C LYS A 303 -2.93 -10.22 -6.87
N ARG A 304 -3.30 -9.03 -6.40
CA ARG A 304 -4.39 -8.85 -5.41
C ARG A 304 -5.75 -9.28 -5.97
N GLU A 305 -6.06 -8.90 -7.20
CA GLU A 305 -7.31 -9.29 -7.87
C GLU A 305 -7.37 -10.81 -8.07
N PHE A 306 -6.25 -11.42 -8.46
CA PHE A 306 -6.16 -12.87 -8.61
C PHE A 306 -6.40 -13.60 -7.27
N VAL A 307 -5.71 -13.18 -6.20
CA VAL A 307 -5.92 -13.73 -4.85
C VAL A 307 -7.37 -13.56 -4.41
N ALA A 308 -7.99 -12.40 -4.67
CA ALA A 308 -9.39 -12.16 -4.34
C ALA A 308 -10.33 -13.10 -5.10
N THR A 309 -10.07 -13.35 -6.38
CA THR A 309 -10.85 -14.26 -7.23
C THR A 309 -10.75 -15.71 -6.74
N CYS A 310 -9.56 -16.15 -6.32
CA CYS A 310 -9.36 -17.51 -5.80
C CYS A 310 -9.89 -17.71 -4.36
N ARG A 311 -10.12 -16.63 -3.61
CA ARG A 311 -10.38 -16.67 -2.16
C ARG A 311 -11.54 -17.59 -1.78
N ALA A 312 -12.69 -17.48 -2.42
CA ALA A 312 -13.88 -18.24 -2.03
C ALA A 312 -13.66 -19.76 -2.16
N GLU A 313 -13.10 -20.19 -3.29
CA GLU A 313 -12.84 -21.60 -3.60
C GLU A 313 -11.77 -22.18 -2.66
N VAL A 314 -10.64 -21.48 -2.48
CA VAL A 314 -9.58 -21.94 -1.58
C VAL A 314 -10.09 -22.04 -0.13
N LEU A 315 -10.89 -21.08 0.34
CA LEU A 315 -11.50 -21.12 1.67
C LEU A 315 -12.46 -22.32 1.83
N GLU A 316 -13.17 -22.71 0.79
CA GLU A 316 -14.00 -23.92 0.80
C GLU A 316 -13.14 -25.18 0.96
N ILE A 317 -12.02 -25.26 0.23
CA ILE A 317 -11.12 -26.41 0.29
C ILE A 317 -10.46 -26.54 1.66
N ILE A 318 -9.89 -25.46 2.22
CA ILE A 318 -9.15 -25.53 3.50
C ILE A 318 -10.02 -25.75 4.73
N ARG A 319 -11.35 -25.59 4.61
CA ARG A 319 -12.31 -25.96 5.66
C ARG A 319 -12.50 -27.47 5.79
N LYS A 320 -12.09 -28.25 4.80
CA LYS A 320 -12.13 -29.72 4.84
C LYS A 320 -11.06 -30.26 5.79
N PRO A 321 -11.15 -31.54 6.21
CA PRO A 321 -10.09 -32.16 7.00
C PRO A 321 -8.73 -32.00 6.33
N LEU A 322 -7.67 -31.74 7.11
CA LEU A 322 -6.35 -31.33 6.62
C LEU A 322 -5.80 -32.22 5.48
N THR A 323 -5.95 -33.54 5.59
CA THR A 323 -5.51 -34.49 4.56
C THR A 323 -6.27 -34.31 3.24
N VAL A 324 -7.58 -34.09 3.31
CA VAL A 324 -8.45 -33.84 2.16
C VAL A 324 -8.14 -32.46 1.55
N ALA A 325 -8.00 -31.44 2.40
CA ALA A 325 -7.68 -30.07 1.97
C ALA A 325 -6.37 -30.01 1.18
N LYS A 326 -5.28 -30.65 1.67
CA LYS A 326 -3.99 -30.70 0.96
C LYS A 326 -4.08 -31.36 -0.40
N ALA A 327 -4.78 -32.49 -0.50
CA ALA A 327 -4.91 -33.24 -1.75
C ALA A 327 -5.76 -32.46 -2.78
N GLU A 328 -6.86 -31.84 -2.33
CA GLU A 328 -7.70 -31.01 -3.19
C GLU A 328 -7.00 -29.73 -3.62
N LEU A 329 -6.29 -29.04 -2.73
CA LEU A 329 -5.51 -27.85 -3.09
C LEU A 329 -4.41 -28.18 -4.10
N SER A 330 -3.67 -29.28 -3.93
CA SER A 330 -2.67 -29.69 -4.92
C SER A 330 -3.30 -29.94 -6.30
N ARG A 331 -4.47 -30.59 -6.35
CA ARG A 331 -5.22 -30.76 -7.61
C ARG A 331 -5.67 -29.41 -8.18
N TRP A 332 -6.14 -28.51 -7.35
CA TRP A 332 -6.59 -27.17 -7.75
C TRP A 332 -5.44 -26.32 -8.33
N VAL A 333 -4.25 -26.39 -7.74
CA VAL A 333 -3.07 -25.65 -8.21
C VAL A 333 -2.60 -26.13 -9.60
N VAL A 334 -2.68 -27.43 -9.89
CA VAL A 334 -2.18 -28.03 -11.15
C VAL A 334 -3.06 -27.70 -12.38
N GLN A 335 -4.29 -27.24 -12.19
CA GLN A 335 -5.26 -27.05 -13.29
C GLN A 335 -4.90 -25.92 -14.28
N SER A 336 -4.15 -24.88 -13.87
CA SER A 336 -3.57 -23.83 -14.73
C SER A 336 -2.87 -22.76 -13.87
N TYR A 337 -1.95 -21.97 -14.44
CA TYR A 337 -1.24 -20.88 -13.73
C TYR A 337 -0.63 -21.33 -12.40
N TYR A 338 0.12 -22.44 -12.45
CA TYR A 338 0.64 -23.16 -11.28
C TYR A 338 1.25 -22.23 -10.22
N ASP A 339 2.20 -21.37 -10.60
CA ASP A 339 2.88 -20.49 -9.65
C ASP A 339 1.94 -19.48 -8.98
N GLN A 340 1.04 -18.86 -9.76
CA GLN A 340 0.08 -17.88 -9.25
C GLN A 340 -0.95 -18.54 -8.33
N ARG A 341 -1.49 -19.70 -8.72
CA ARG A 341 -2.44 -20.47 -7.89
C ARG A 341 -1.77 -20.95 -6.61
N LEU A 342 -0.55 -21.49 -6.69
CA LEU A 342 0.20 -21.93 -5.52
C LEU A 342 0.41 -20.77 -4.53
N GLN A 343 0.85 -19.62 -5.03
CA GLN A 343 1.04 -18.42 -4.23
C GLN A 343 -0.29 -17.97 -3.60
N ALA A 344 -1.37 -17.87 -4.39
CA ALA A 344 -2.67 -17.46 -3.88
C ALA A 344 -3.21 -18.43 -2.81
N ALA A 345 -3.16 -19.74 -3.07
CA ALA A 345 -3.61 -20.74 -2.11
C ALA A 345 -2.81 -20.69 -0.80
N ARG A 346 -1.47 -20.56 -0.90
CA ARG A 346 -0.61 -20.37 0.26
C ARG A 346 -0.99 -19.11 1.05
N GLU A 347 -1.12 -17.97 0.38
CA GLU A 347 -1.45 -16.69 1.01
C GLU A 347 -2.83 -16.71 1.68
N ILE A 348 -3.85 -17.26 1.02
CA ILE A 348 -5.21 -17.39 1.55
C ILE A 348 -5.22 -18.32 2.77
N TRP A 349 -4.55 -19.47 2.68
CA TRP A 349 -4.49 -20.42 3.79
C TRP A 349 -3.80 -19.80 5.00
N LEU A 350 -2.60 -19.23 4.82
CA LEU A 350 -1.84 -18.61 5.91
C LEU A 350 -2.59 -17.43 6.54
N SER A 351 -3.32 -16.65 5.74
CA SER A 351 -4.11 -15.52 6.24
C SER A 351 -5.41 -15.94 6.94
N SER A 352 -5.84 -17.20 6.80
CA SER A 352 -7.08 -17.72 7.38
C SER A 352 -6.93 -18.32 8.78
N THR A 353 -5.69 -18.44 9.27
CA THR A 353 -5.39 -19.13 10.53
C THR A 353 -4.38 -18.34 11.37
N THR A 354 -4.47 -18.50 12.68
CA THR A 354 -3.45 -18.07 13.66
C THR A 354 -2.82 -19.26 14.39
N ASP A 355 -3.28 -20.48 14.10
CA ASP A 355 -2.77 -21.71 14.71
C ASP A 355 -1.41 -22.09 14.10
N GLU A 356 -0.40 -22.16 14.96
CA GLU A 356 1.00 -22.38 14.58
C GLU A 356 1.19 -23.70 13.82
N ARG A 357 0.51 -24.76 14.26
CA ARG A 357 0.57 -26.06 13.61
C ARG A 357 -0.03 -25.99 12.21
N THR A 358 -1.18 -25.35 12.05
CA THR A 358 -1.81 -25.17 10.74
C THR A 358 -0.92 -24.35 9.80
N ILE A 359 -0.24 -23.32 10.31
CA ILE A 359 0.74 -22.54 9.55
C ILE A 359 1.89 -23.43 9.06
N GLN A 360 2.47 -24.24 9.96
CA GLN A 360 3.53 -25.19 9.62
C GLN A 360 3.07 -26.16 8.53
N GLU A 361 1.86 -26.69 8.65
CA GLU A 361 1.29 -27.63 7.68
C GLU A 361 1.01 -26.99 6.31
N ALA A 362 0.56 -25.73 6.29
CA ALA A 362 0.33 -24.96 5.07
C ALA A 362 1.65 -24.63 4.35
N CYS A 363 2.69 -24.26 5.09
CA CYS A 363 4.03 -24.04 4.52
C CYS A 363 4.67 -25.34 4.03
N ALA A 364 4.61 -26.41 4.81
CA ALA A 364 5.10 -27.72 4.40
C ALA A 364 4.39 -28.23 3.14
N TRP A 365 3.09 -27.96 3.02
CA TRP A 365 2.34 -28.22 1.78
C TRP A 365 2.89 -27.37 0.62
N ALA A 366 2.97 -26.04 0.78
CA ALA A 366 3.36 -25.13 -0.30
C ALA A 366 4.82 -25.29 -0.79
N TRP A 367 5.70 -25.86 0.03
CA TRP A 367 7.08 -26.20 -0.35
C TRP A 367 7.24 -27.63 -0.85
N GLY A 368 6.18 -28.45 -0.77
CA GLY A 368 6.18 -29.84 -1.20
C GLY A 368 5.94 -29.99 -2.71
N PRO A 369 6.21 -31.19 -3.27
CA PRO A 369 5.90 -31.48 -4.66
C PRO A 369 4.39 -31.67 -4.85
N HIS A 370 3.76 -30.83 -5.66
CA HIS A 370 2.31 -30.89 -5.91
C HIS A 370 1.92 -31.86 -7.05
N ASP A 371 2.82 -32.12 -7.99
CA ASP A 371 2.57 -33.00 -9.15
C ASP A 371 2.37 -34.47 -8.77
N MET A 372 2.96 -34.92 -7.65
CA MET A 372 2.83 -36.30 -7.19
C MET A 372 1.50 -36.60 -6.49
N ALA A 373 0.76 -35.57 -6.07
CA ALA A 373 -0.53 -35.74 -5.39
C ALA A 373 -1.65 -36.13 -6.36
N VAL A 374 -1.50 -35.86 -7.66
CA VAL A 374 -2.52 -36.12 -8.68
C VAL A 374 -2.57 -37.60 -9.09
N GLN A 375 -1.44 -38.31 -9.05
CA GLN A 375 -1.34 -39.70 -9.53
C GLN A 375 -1.94 -40.74 -8.59
N SER A 376 -2.12 -40.42 -7.30
CA SER A 376 -2.63 -41.38 -6.29
C SER A 376 -4.15 -41.50 -6.23
N GLY A 377 -4.89 -40.70 -7.01
CA GLY A 377 -6.36 -40.68 -7.02
C GLY A 377 -7.02 -41.45 -8.17
N GLU A 378 -6.27 -41.87 -9.20
CA GLU A 378 -6.83 -42.50 -10.40
C GLU A 378 -6.74 -44.04 -10.41
N GLU A 379 -6.01 -44.67 -9.48
CA GLU A 379 -5.88 -46.15 -9.43
C GLU A 379 -6.97 -46.86 -8.61
N GLY A 380 -8.07 -46.17 -8.28
CA GLY A 380 -9.11 -46.66 -7.36
C GLY A 380 -10.55 -46.57 -7.86
N ASN A 381 -10.79 -46.71 -9.18
CA ASN A 381 -12.14 -46.84 -9.74
C ASN A 381 -12.26 -48.06 -10.66
#